data_AF-D7MWZ9-F1
#
_entry.id   AF-D7MWZ9-F1
#
_cell.length_a   1.000
_cell.length_b   1.000
_cell.length_c   1.000
_cell.angle_alpha   90.00
_cell.angle_beta   90.00
_cell.angle_gamma   90.00
#
_symmetry.space_group_name_H-M   'P 1'
#
loop_
_entity.id
_entity.type
_entity.pdbx_description
1 polymer ?
#
loop_
_entity_poly.entity_id
_entity_poly.type
_entity_poly.pdbx_seq_one_letter_code
_entity_poly.pdbx_strand_id
1 'polypeptide(L)'
;MRRDFIDFIMKRSLAQPPRDAYFITSDDNRECFLAFLSTDKETVLIPKRFRHYLRGLVCCWSKSRQVVLYNPTTRQSLYFLKKKTMHMETSFIGYDPLENQYKVLFLPKYNPEQPCLVFTLGETATKWKTIQGVESHHPLQGALCINGRIYYQAGVVDQ
;
A
#
# COMPACT_ATOMS: atom_id res chain seq x y z
N MET A 1 -5.81 -16.62 3.43
CA MET A 1 -4.77 -16.32 2.42
C MET A 1 -3.44 -16.73 3.03
N ARG A 2 -2.76 -17.73 2.47
CA ARG A 2 -1.70 -18.50 3.15
C ARG A 2 -0.36 -17.74 3.22
N ARG A 3 0.43 -17.97 4.27
CA ARG A 3 1.84 -17.54 4.41
C ARG A 3 2.66 -17.77 3.15
N ASP A 4 2.34 -18.84 2.43
CA ASP A 4 2.88 -19.21 1.12
C ASP A 4 2.92 -18.04 0.13
N PHE A 5 1.93 -17.15 0.13
CA PHE A 5 1.93 -15.96 -0.74
C PHE A 5 3.02 -14.96 -0.35
N ILE A 6 3.19 -14.69 0.95
CA ILE A 6 4.23 -13.79 1.46
C ILE A 6 5.60 -14.41 1.25
N ASP A 7 5.78 -15.68 1.60
CA ASP A 7 7.05 -16.39 1.43
C ASP A 7 7.42 -16.49 -0.05
N PHE A 8 6.45 -16.71 -0.92
CA PHE A 8 6.64 -16.69 -2.37
C PHE A 8 7.06 -15.30 -2.89
N ILE A 9 6.41 -14.23 -2.42
CA ILE A 9 6.80 -12.84 -2.72
C ILE A 9 8.24 -12.59 -2.26
N MET A 10 8.55 -12.88 -1.00
CA MET A 10 9.84 -12.59 -0.39
C MET A 10 10.96 -13.36 -1.06
N LYS A 11 10.77 -14.67 -1.27
CA LYS A 11 11.78 -15.56 -1.87
C LYS A 11 12.08 -15.22 -3.32
N ARG A 12 11.09 -14.78 -4.12
CA ARG A 12 11.32 -14.41 -5.53
C ARG A 12 11.67 -12.95 -5.74
N SER A 13 10.99 -12.01 -5.09
CA SER A 13 11.25 -10.57 -5.31
C SER A 13 12.61 -10.15 -4.78
N LEU A 14 13.01 -10.62 -3.60
CA LEU A 14 14.27 -10.18 -2.98
C LEU A 14 15.50 -10.95 -3.49
N ALA A 15 15.29 -12.06 -4.19
CA ALA A 15 16.36 -12.85 -4.80
C ALA A 15 16.72 -12.40 -6.23
N GLN A 16 15.90 -11.53 -6.85
CA GLN A 16 16.23 -10.97 -8.16
C GLN A 16 17.18 -9.76 -8.02
N PRO A 17 18.07 -9.54 -9.01
CA PRO A 17 18.89 -8.34 -9.02
C PRO A 17 18.01 -7.09 -9.05
N PRO A 18 18.44 -5.98 -8.42
CA PRO A 18 17.74 -4.71 -8.50
C PRO A 18 17.50 -4.33 -9.97
N ARG A 19 16.28 -3.87 -10.28
CA ARG A 19 15.93 -3.34 -11.60
C ARG A 19 15.46 -1.92 -11.44
N ASP A 20 15.95 -1.04 -12.29
CA ASP A 20 15.43 0.32 -12.35
C ASP A 20 14.00 0.28 -12.89
N ALA A 21 13.09 0.91 -12.16
CA ALA A 21 11.69 1.00 -12.54
C ALA A 21 11.19 2.42 -12.36
N TYR A 22 10.41 2.89 -13.33
CA TYR A 22 9.79 4.21 -13.32
C TYR A 22 8.29 4.10 -13.23
N PHE A 23 7.70 4.99 -12.43
CA PHE A 23 6.27 5.23 -12.46
C PHE A 23 5.97 6.35 -13.46
N ILE A 24 5.34 6.00 -14.57
CA ILE A 24 4.82 6.94 -15.57
C ILE A 24 3.37 7.21 -15.21
N THR A 25 3.00 8.46 -14.98
CA THR A 25 1.63 8.83 -14.61
C THR A 25 0.94 9.49 -15.80
N SER A 26 -0.29 9.05 -16.12
CA SER A 26 -1.15 9.74 -17.09
C SER A 26 -1.55 11.14 -16.57
N ASP A 27 -1.73 12.11 -17.48
CA ASP A 27 -2.13 13.49 -17.16
C ASP A 27 -3.44 13.56 -16.35
N ASP A 28 -4.35 12.62 -16.59
CA ASP A 28 -5.62 12.53 -15.87
C ASP A 28 -5.49 11.97 -14.44
N ASN A 29 -4.29 11.52 -14.05
CA ASN A 29 -3.96 10.90 -12.77
C ASN A 29 -4.86 9.70 -12.41
N ARG A 30 -5.52 9.08 -13.40
CA ARG A 30 -6.38 7.91 -13.16
C ARG A 30 -5.58 6.61 -13.21
N GLU A 31 -4.55 6.59 -14.04
CA GLU A 31 -3.72 5.42 -14.31
C GLU A 31 -2.23 5.75 -14.16
N CYS A 32 -1.48 4.79 -13.63
CA CYS A 32 -0.03 4.83 -13.54
C CYS A 32 0.51 3.60 -14.27
N PHE A 33 1.61 3.72 -14.99
CA PHE A 33 2.34 2.61 -15.56
C PHE A 33 3.63 2.43 -14.77
N LEU A 34 3.95 1.19 -14.40
CA LEU A 34 5.27 0.82 -13.95
C LEU A 34 6.03 0.30 -15.15
N ALA A 35 7.04 1.05 -15.57
CA ALA A 35 7.95 0.65 -16.64
C ALA A 35 9.24 0.13 -16.02
N PHE A 36 9.68 -1.06 -16.42
CA PHE A 36 11.00 -1.56 -16.05
C PHE A 36 12.00 -1.22 -17.16
N LEU A 37 13.16 -0.68 -16.78
CA LEU A 37 14.31 -0.61 -17.68
C LEU A 37 14.88 -2.02 -17.81
N SER A 38 14.61 -2.65 -18.94
CA SER A 38 15.14 -3.94 -19.37
C SER A 38 15.41 -3.86 -20.87
N THR A 39 16.26 -4.76 -21.39
CA THR A 39 16.49 -4.90 -22.84
C THR A 39 15.19 -5.12 -23.61
N ASP A 40 14.22 -5.77 -22.96
CA ASP A 40 12.82 -5.83 -23.38
C ASP A 40 12.01 -4.81 -22.55
N LYS A 41 11.54 -3.74 -23.20
CA LYS A 41 10.74 -2.68 -22.57
C LYS A 41 9.39 -3.25 -22.14
N GLU A 42 9.28 -3.59 -20.86
CA GLU A 42 8.05 -4.11 -20.28
C GLU A 42 7.36 -3.06 -19.42
N THR A 43 6.13 -2.72 -19.80
CA THR A 43 5.28 -1.78 -19.07
C THR A 43 4.10 -2.53 -18.46
N VAL A 44 3.86 -2.33 -17.16
CA VAL A 44 2.71 -2.87 -16.46
C VAL A 44 1.79 -1.74 -16.02
N LEU A 45 0.49 -1.86 -16.34
CA LEU A 45 -0.53 -0.95 -15.83
C LEU A 45 -0.71 -1.16 -14.32
N ILE A 46 -0.49 -0.10 -13.56
CA ILE A 46 -0.82 -0.03 -12.14
C ILE A 46 -2.13 0.76 -12.00
N PRO A 47 -3.20 0.11 -11.51
CA PRO A 47 -4.42 0.81 -11.25
C PRO A 47 -4.16 1.76 -10.08
N LYS A 48 -4.65 3.00 -10.22
CA LYS A 48 -4.79 4.03 -9.17
C LYS A 48 -3.67 5.08 -9.04
N ARG A 49 -4.09 6.25 -8.57
CA ARG A 49 -3.36 7.54 -8.49
C ARG A 49 -2.23 7.56 -7.47
N PHE A 50 -2.47 7.02 -6.28
CA PHE A 50 -1.53 7.11 -5.16
C PHE A 50 -0.84 5.78 -4.94
N ARG A 51 0.43 5.84 -4.51
CA ARG A 51 1.29 4.67 -4.40
C ARG A 51 2.30 4.77 -3.27
N HIS A 52 2.64 3.61 -2.69
CA HIS A 52 3.70 3.43 -1.71
C HIS A 52 4.39 2.10 -2.02
N TYR A 53 5.66 2.16 -2.44
CA TYR A 53 6.50 0.98 -2.65
C TYR A 53 7.17 0.57 -1.33
N LEU A 54 7.12 -0.72 -1.00
CA LEU A 54 7.84 -1.28 0.13
C LEU A 54 8.24 -2.73 -0.14
N ARG A 55 9.54 -3.01 -0.05
CA ARG A 55 10.14 -4.37 -0.09
C ARG A 55 9.59 -5.26 -1.22
N GLY A 56 9.51 -4.72 -2.43
CA GLY A 56 9.06 -5.48 -3.61
C GLY A 56 7.55 -5.53 -3.83
N LEU A 57 6.77 -4.81 -3.03
CA LEU A 57 5.32 -4.62 -3.24
C LEU A 57 5.01 -3.15 -3.49
N VAL A 58 4.04 -2.89 -4.37
CA VAL A 58 3.50 -1.56 -4.61
C VAL A 58 2.07 -1.51 -4.06
N CYS A 59 1.86 -0.73 -3.02
CA CYS A 59 0.52 -0.43 -2.49
C CYS A 59 -0.08 0.73 -3.26
N CYS A 60 -1.24 0.51 -3.89
CA CYS A 60 -1.90 1.44 -4.79
C CYS A 60 -3.31 1.74 -4.30
N TRP A 61 -3.71 3.01 -4.31
CA TRP A 61 -5.04 3.41 -3.88
C TRP A 61 -5.50 4.68 -4.58
N SER A 62 -6.81 4.93 -4.57
CA SER A 62 -7.39 6.19 -5.03
C SER A 62 -8.48 6.66 -4.07
N LYS A 63 -9.17 7.75 -4.39
CA LYS A 63 -10.38 8.14 -3.65
C LYS A 63 -11.49 7.08 -3.68
N SER A 64 -11.37 6.04 -4.53
CA SER A 64 -12.24 4.86 -4.54
C SER A 64 -12.00 3.96 -3.32
N ARG A 65 -13.00 3.14 -2.93
CA ARG A 65 -12.97 2.30 -1.72
C ARG A 65 -12.09 1.04 -1.83
N GLN A 66 -11.07 1.06 -2.69
CA GLN A 66 -10.25 -0.10 -3.01
C GLN A 66 -8.77 0.23 -2.85
N VAL A 67 -8.07 -0.66 -2.15
CA VAL A 67 -6.61 -0.69 -2.09
C VAL A 67 -6.14 -1.93 -2.83
N VAL A 68 -5.02 -1.83 -3.54
CA VAL A 68 -4.42 -2.93 -4.28
C VAL A 68 -2.97 -3.07 -3.85
N LEU A 69 -2.55 -4.26 -3.44
CA LEU A 69 -1.13 -4.60 -3.36
C LEU A 69 -0.74 -5.31 -4.65
N TYR A 70 0.18 -4.72 -5.39
CA TYR A 70 0.72 -5.28 -6.61
C TYR A 70 2.14 -5.80 -6.35
N ASN A 71 2.43 -7.03 -6.78
CA ASN A 71 3.80 -7.55 -6.84
C ASN A 71 4.29 -7.45 -8.30
N PRO A 72 5.22 -6.52 -8.60
CA PRO A 72 5.74 -6.36 -9.94
C PRO A 72 6.51 -7.58 -10.47
N THR A 73 7.18 -8.33 -9.59
CA THR A 73 7.97 -9.51 -9.95
C THR A 73 7.10 -10.67 -10.40
N THR A 74 5.98 -10.91 -9.69
CA THR A 74 5.07 -12.02 -9.98
C THR A 74 3.88 -11.60 -10.84
N ARG A 75 3.73 -10.30 -11.08
CA ARG A 75 2.58 -9.65 -11.73
C ARG A 75 1.23 -9.98 -11.10
N GLN A 76 1.23 -10.34 -9.82
CA GLN A 76 0.00 -10.65 -9.09
C GLN A 76 -0.51 -9.42 -8.35
N SER A 77 -1.83 -9.29 -8.33
CA SER A 77 -2.53 -8.23 -7.60
C SER A 77 -3.40 -8.82 -6.51
N LEU A 78 -3.37 -8.20 -5.34
CA LEU A 78 -4.22 -8.50 -4.22
C LEU A 78 -5.11 -7.31 -3.92
N TYR A 79 -6.41 -7.51 -4.03
CA TYR A 79 -7.43 -6.46 -3.89
C TYR A 79 -8.04 -6.49 -2.50
N PHE A 80 -8.07 -5.33 -1.84
CA PHE A 80 -8.73 -5.14 -0.56
C PHE A 80 -9.95 -4.24 -0.74
N LEU A 81 -11.12 -4.82 -0.53
CA LEU A 81 -12.38 -4.08 -0.46
C LEU A 81 -12.58 -3.55 0.97
N LYS A 82 -13.05 -2.30 1.07
CA LYS A 82 -13.43 -1.68 2.34
C LYS A 82 -14.92 -1.79 2.59
N LYS A 83 -15.32 -1.53 3.84
CA LYS A 83 -16.73 -1.34 4.19
C LYS A 83 -17.30 -0.16 3.39
N LYS A 84 -18.57 -0.28 2.96
CA LYS A 84 -19.26 0.71 2.11
C LYS A 84 -19.33 2.12 2.73
N THR A 85 -19.15 2.28 4.05
CA THR A 85 -19.31 3.55 4.75
C THR A 85 -18.04 4.39 4.86
N MET A 86 -16.89 3.86 4.43
CA MET A 86 -15.59 4.51 4.68
C MET A 86 -15.07 5.28 3.48
N HIS A 87 -14.65 6.53 3.70
CA HIS A 87 -14.06 7.39 2.68
C HIS A 87 -12.54 7.43 2.86
N MET A 88 -11.81 6.98 1.85
CA MET A 88 -10.35 6.90 1.91
C MET A 88 -9.67 8.19 1.47
N GLU A 89 -8.79 8.70 2.33
CA GLU A 89 -7.76 9.66 1.93
C GLU A 89 -6.50 8.93 1.50
N THR A 90 -5.92 8.16 2.42
CA THR A 90 -4.57 7.63 2.25
C THR A 90 -4.45 6.18 2.71
N SER A 91 -3.56 5.41 2.07
CA SER A 91 -3.17 4.07 2.55
C SER A 91 -1.67 3.88 2.43
N PHE A 92 -1.08 3.19 3.40
CA PHE A 92 0.34 2.92 3.41
C PHE A 92 0.59 1.44 3.66
N ILE A 93 1.65 0.91 3.07
CA ILE A 93 2.13 -0.43 3.38
C ILE A 93 3.25 -0.33 4.42
N GLY A 94 3.28 -1.28 5.35
CA GLY A 94 4.33 -1.47 6.33
C GLY A 94 4.79 -2.93 6.34
N TYR A 95 6.02 -3.16 6.78
CA TYR A 95 6.59 -4.49 6.97
C TYR A 95 7.15 -4.59 8.38
N ASP A 96 6.63 -5.54 9.14
CA ASP A 96 7.05 -5.86 10.49
C ASP A 96 8.11 -6.96 10.45
N PRO A 97 9.39 -6.65 10.70
CA PRO A 97 10.47 -7.63 10.59
C PRO A 97 10.47 -8.66 11.73
N LEU A 98 9.87 -8.35 12.88
CA LEU A 98 9.80 -9.28 14.01
C LEU A 98 8.83 -10.42 13.69
N GLU A 99 7.67 -10.05 13.16
CA GLU A 99 6.60 -10.99 12.87
C GLU A 99 6.65 -11.55 11.43
N ASN A 100 7.52 -10.99 10.59
CA ASN A 100 7.63 -11.24 9.14
C ASN A 100 6.29 -11.01 8.40
N GLN A 101 5.66 -9.86 8.62
CA GLN A 101 4.30 -9.59 8.11
C GLN A 101 4.22 -8.27 7.36
N TYR A 102 3.50 -8.28 6.24
CA TYR A 102 3.05 -7.06 5.59
C TYR A 102 1.74 -6.59 6.23
N LYS A 103 1.64 -5.28 6.45
CA LYS A 103 0.46 -4.61 6.98
C LYS A 103 0.08 -3.47 6.04
N VAL A 104 -1.22 -3.23 5.85
CA VAL A 104 -1.75 -2.10 5.09
C VAL A 104 -2.51 -1.21 6.05
N LEU A 105 -2.00 -0.01 6.28
CA LEU A 105 -2.63 1.05 7.05
C LEU A 105 -3.60 1.82 6.15
N PHE A 106 -4.75 2.16 6.71
CA PHE A 106 -5.74 3.02 6.12
C PHE A 106 -6.03 4.22 7.03
N LEU A 107 -5.95 5.41 6.44
CA LEU A 107 -6.26 6.69 7.09
C LEU A 107 -7.53 7.29 6.45
N PRO A 108 -8.61 7.50 7.23
CA PRO A 108 -9.85 8.08 6.74
C PRO A 108 -9.72 9.57 6.46
N LYS A 109 -10.52 10.06 5.52
CA LYS A 109 -10.52 11.47 5.12
C LYS A 109 -11.27 12.34 6.12
N TYR A 110 -10.60 13.29 6.77
CA TYR A 110 -11.17 14.36 7.62
C TYR A 110 -12.43 13.97 8.40
N ASN A 111 -12.42 12.81 9.04
CA ASN A 111 -13.56 12.36 9.83
C ASN A 111 -13.05 11.74 11.13
N PRO A 112 -13.13 12.47 12.25
CA PRO A 112 -12.67 11.99 13.55
C PRO A 112 -13.50 10.79 14.07
N GLU A 113 -14.71 10.58 13.56
CA GLU A 113 -15.55 9.43 13.91
C GLU A 113 -15.15 8.16 13.15
N GLN A 114 -14.41 8.30 12.04
CA GLN A 114 -13.89 7.15 11.30
C GLN A 114 -12.54 6.75 11.89
N PRO A 115 -12.40 5.51 12.37
CA PRO A 115 -11.13 5.09 12.93
C PRO A 115 -10.14 4.74 11.82
N CYS A 116 -8.85 4.76 12.15
CA CYS A 116 -7.84 4.17 11.28
C CYS A 116 -8.03 2.65 11.21
N LEU A 117 -7.71 2.04 10.06
CA LEU A 117 -7.77 0.58 9.92
C LEU A 117 -6.42 0.00 9.53
N VAL A 118 -6.16 -1.22 9.97
CA VAL A 118 -5.02 -2.02 9.53
C VAL A 118 -5.49 -3.37 9.00
N PHE A 119 -4.89 -3.78 7.90
CA PHE A 119 -5.04 -5.12 7.37
C PHE A 119 -3.69 -5.84 7.41
N THR A 120 -3.61 -6.99 8.05
CA THR A 120 -2.41 -7.82 8.11
C THR A 120 -2.48 -8.92 7.06
N LEU A 121 -1.49 -9.00 6.17
CA LEU A 121 -1.40 -10.08 5.19
C LEU A 121 -1.06 -11.39 5.89
N GLY A 122 -1.68 -12.48 5.44
CA GLY A 122 -1.37 -13.83 5.92
C GLY A 122 -2.07 -14.22 7.23
N GLU A 123 -2.80 -13.31 7.87
CA GLU A 123 -3.61 -13.63 9.05
C GLU A 123 -4.82 -14.50 8.65
N THR A 124 -5.13 -15.53 9.46
CA THR A 124 -6.23 -16.49 9.21
C THR A 124 -7.59 -15.80 9.15
N ALA A 125 -7.78 -14.76 9.97
CA ALA A 125 -8.90 -13.84 9.86
C ALA A 125 -8.50 -12.63 9.00
N THR A 126 -8.66 -12.73 7.68
CA THR A 126 -8.43 -11.62 6.73
C THR A 126 -9.51 -10.54 6.88
N LYS A 127 -9.47 -9.80 7.99
CA LYS A 127 -10.40 -8.71 8.31
C LYS A 127 -9.60 -7.47 8.67
N TRP A 128 -10.13 -6.32 8.25
CA TRP A 128 -9.65 -5.02 8.70
C TRP A 128 -9.86 -4.89 10.21
N LYS A 129 -8.80 -4.49 10.92
CA LYS A 129 -8.82 -4.20 12.35
C LYS A 129 -8.80 -2.69 12.57
N THR A 130 -9.48 -2.25 13.61
CA THR A 130 -9.54 -0.84 14.01
C THR A 130 -8.32 -0.46 14.84
N ILE A 131 -7.73 0.70 14.55
CA ILE A 131 -6.72 1.35 15.38
C ILE A 131 -7.37 2.56 16.06
N GLN A 132 -7.21 2.64 17.38
CA GLN A 132 -7.67 3.77 18.20
C GLN A 132 -6.50 4.68 18.58
N GLY A 133 -6.81 5.89 19.05
CA GLY A 133 -5.80 6.84 19.55
C GLY A 133 -5.00 7.54 18.45
N VAL A 134 -5.47 7.49 17.20
CA VAL A 134 -4.89 8.28 16.11
C VAL A 134 -5.67 9.59 16.03
N GLU A 135 -4.99 10.69 16.32
CA GLU A 135 -5.57 12.03 16.20
C GLU A 135 -5.98 12.34 14.76
N SER A 136 -6.98 13.20 14.60
CA SER A 136 -7.42 13.63 13.27
C SER A 136 -6.35 14.49 12.61
N HIS A 137 -5.76 13.98 11.54
CA HIS A 137 -4.75 14.67 10.75
C HIS A 137 -4.83 14.22 9.29
N HIS A 138 -4.18 14.94 8.39
CA HIS A 138 -4.09 14.56 6.98
C HIS A 138 -2.64 14.31 6.57
N PRO A 139 -2.33 13.16 5.95
CA PRO A 139 -1.01 12.91 5.40
C PRO A 139 -0.70 13.89 4.27
N LEU A 140 0.42 14.60 4.37
CA LEU A 140 0.85 15.59 3.38
C LEU A 140 1.63 14.94 2.24
N GLN A 141 2.71 14.22 2.58
CA GLN A 141 3.55 13.59 1.57
C GLN A 141 4.32 12.39 2.11
N GLY A 142 4.35 11.35 1.29
CA GLY A 142 5.21 10.18 1.49
C GLY A 142 4.85 9.35 2.72
N ALA A 143 5.46 8.17 2.78
CA ALA A 143 5.54 7.38 4.00
C ALA A 143 6.81 6.53 3.93
N LEU A 144 7.43 6.33 5.09
CA LEU A 144 8.57 5.44 5.27
C LEU A 144 8.18 4.37 6.27
N CYS A 145 8.51 3.12 5.98
CA CYS A 145 8.40 2.05 6.96
C CYS A 145 9.77 1.68 7.50
N ILE A 146 9.97 1.85 8.81
CA ILE A 146 11.21 1.54 9.53
C ILE A 146 10.85 0.64 10.70
N ASN A 147 11.41 -0.57 10.74
CA ASN A 147 11.20 -1.54 11.83
C ASN A 147 9.72 -1.76 12.21
N GLY A 148 8.84 -1.93 11.21
CA GLY A 148 7.41 -2.15 11.45
C GLY A 148 6.59 -0.90 11.75
N ARG A 149 7.22 0.28 11.85
CA ARG A 149 6.54 1.56 12.09
C ARG A 149 6.47 2.39 10.82
N ILE A 150 5.34 3.06 10.59
CA ILE A 150 5.14 3.94 9.44
C ILE A 150 5.27 5.39 9.90
N TYR A 151 6.17 6.13 9.28
CA TYR A 151 6.42 7.55 9.50
C TYR A 151 6.00 8.31 8.25
N TYR A 152 5.28 9.42 8.41
CA TYR A 152 4.85 10.28 7.31
C TYR A 152 4.64 11.69 7.84
N GLN A 153 4.77 12.67 6.95
CA GLN A 153 4.46 14.05 7.28
C GLN A 153 2.94 14.24 7.32
N ALA A 154 2.44 14.87 8.37
CA ALA A 154 1.02 15.13 8.55
C ALA A 154 0.77 16.60 8.89
N GLY A 155 -0.33 17.14 8.37
CA GLY A 155 -0.88 18.42 8.81
C GLY A 155 -2.01 18.17 9.80
N VAL A 156 -2.03 18.96 10.87
CA VAL A 156 -3.17 19.03 11.78
C VAL A 156 -4.21 19.94 11.14
N VAL A 157 -5.49 19.60 11.27
CA VAL A 157 -6.56 20.54 10.93
C VAL A 157 -6.80 21.35 12.19
N ASP A 158 -6.51 22.66 12.16
CA ASP A 158 -6.91 23.55 13.24
C ASP A 158 -8.43 23.45 13.46
N GLN A 159 -8.84 23.31 14.73
CA GLN A 159 -10.24 23.19 15.14
C GLN A 159 -10.98 24.52 15.04
#